data_AF-A0A2W2DV75-F1
#
_entry.id   AF-A0A2W2DV75-F1
#
_cell.length_a   1.000
_cell.length_b   1.000
_cell.length_c   1.000
_cell.angle_alpha   90.00
_cell.angle_beta   90.00
_cell.angle_gamma   90.00
#
_symmetry.space_group_name_H-M   'P 1'
#
loop_
_entity.id
_entity.type
_entity.pdbx_description
1 polymer ?
#
loop_
_entity_poly.entity_id
_entity_poly.type
_entity_poly.pdbx_seq_one_letter_code
_entity_poly.pdbx_strand_id
1 'polypeptide(L)'
;MSELLVEVPYSHLHPGLLLDAPADTADFLVVFGDESEARAQVLRDHAGRPLLRVGGYMTANGTVIGERVWTVREVVRHGDRVRLRLGSALP
;
A
#
# COMPACT_ATOMS: atom_id res chain seq x y z
N MET A 1 6.63 15.71 9.26
CA MET A 1 5.28 15.20 8.92
C MET A 1 5.28 14.49 7.55
N SER A 2 6.34 13.74 7.21
CA SER A 2 6.48 13.03 5.92
C SER A 2 6.62 11.50 6.09
N GLU A 3 6.75 11.02 7.32
CA GLU A 3 7.01 9.59 7.60
C GLU A 3 5.84 8.68 7.25
N LEU A 4 4.61 9.21 7.26
CA LEU A 4 3.39 8.49 6.89
C LEU A 4 3.10 8.50 5.37
N LEU A 5 4.02 9.01 4.56
CA LEU A 5 3.86 9.11 3.13
C LEU A 5 4.69 8.03 2.44
N VAL A 6 4.06 7.26 1.56
CA VAL A 6 4.67 6.17 0.81
C VAL A 6 4.55 6.48 -0.66
N GLU A 7 5.65 6.88 -1.27
CA GLU A 7 5.70 7.19 -2.70
C GLU A 7 5.85 5.91 -3.54
N VAL A 8 5.07 5.82 -4.61
CA VAL A 8 5.11 4.74 -5.58
C VAL A 8 5.25 5.35 -6.97
N PRO A 9 6.22 4.95 -7.80
CA PRO A 9 6.48 5.58 -9.10
C PRO A 9 5.45 5.22 -10.19
N TYR A 10 4.32 4.60 -9.81
CA TYR A 10 3.29 4.10 -10.71
C TYR A 10 1.95 4.71 -10.35
N SER A 11 1.00 4.80 -11.29
CA SER A 11 -0.38 5.22 -11.03
C SER A 11 -1.25 4.11 -10.41
N HIS A 12 -0.72 2.89 -10.29
CA HIS A 12 -1.43 1.72 -9.76
C HIS A 12 -0.51 0.77 -9.01
N LEU A 13 -1.07 0.07 -8.04
CA LEU A 13 -0.42 -1.08 -7.41
C LEU A 13 -0.52 -2.32 -8.31
N HIS A 14 0.49 -3.18 -8.23
CA HIS A 14 0.54 -4.44 -8.95
C HIS A 14 1.23 -5.53 -8.12
N PRO A 15 1.04 -6.82 -8.45
CA PRO A 15 1.75 -7.91 -7.77
C PRO A 15 3.27 -7.76 -7.91
N GLY A 16 3.98 -8.06 -6.82
CA GLY A 16 5.44 -7.95 -6.72
C GLY A 16 5.97 -6.57 -6.39
N LEU A 17 5.14 -5.52 -6.41
CA LEU A 17 5.54 -4.17 -6.00
C LEU A 17 6.05 -4.18 -4.56
N LEU A 18 7.14 -3.46 -4.32
CA LEU A 18 7.71 -3.23 -3.00
C LEU A 18 7.22 -1.87 -2.50
N LEU A 19 6.52 -1.87 -1.37
CA LEU A 19 6.20 -0.65 -0.64
C LEU A 19 7.14 -0.55 0.54
N ASP A 20 7.70 0.63 0.75
CA ASP A 20 8.45 0.93 1.95
C ASP A 20 7.53 1.80 2.81
N ALA A 21 7.00 1.22 3.88
CA ALA A 21 5.96 1.77 4.74
C ALA A 21 6.50 2.01 6.15
N PRO A 22 5.86 2.86 6.97
CA PRO A 22 6.27 3.03 8.36
C PRO A 22 5.95 1.77 9.17
N ALA A 23 6.88 1.34 10.04
CA ALA A 23 6.79 0.08 10.78
C ALA A 23 5.88 0.15 12.02
N ASP A 24 5.71 1.35 12.58
CA ASP A 24 5.04 1.55 13.88
C ASP A 24 3.63 2.14 13.76
N THR A 25 3.09 2.20 12.53
CA THR A 25 1.70 2.55 12.24
C THR A 25 1.11 1.57 11.24
N ALA A 26 -0.19 1.31 11.38
CA ALA A 26 -0.94 0.54 10.41
C ALA A 26 -1.44 1.41 9.26
N ASP A 27 -1.62 2.71 9.48
CA ASP A 27 -2.26 3.63 8.53
C ASP A 27 -1.25 4.63 7.96
N PHE A 28 -1.26 4.78 6.64
CA PHE A 28 -0.40 5.71 5.91
C PHE A 28 -1.05 6.15 4.59
N LEU A 29 -0.47 7.15 3.95
CA LEU A 29 -0.90 7.65 2.64
C LEU A 29 0.03 7.10 1.56
N VAL A 30 -0.54 6.52 0.51
CA VAL A 30 0.19 6.17 -0.71
C VAL A 30 0.04 7.33 -1.69
N VAL A 31 1.16 7.86 -2.16
CA VAL A 31 1.21 8.86 -3.23
C VAL A 31 1.76 8.18 -4.47
N PHE A 32 0.95 8.17 -5.52
CA PHE A 32 1.26 7.53 -6.79
C PHE A 32 2.07 8.46 -7.70
N GLY A 33 2.69 7.90 -8.73
CA GLY A 33 3.57 8.63 -9.64
C GLY A 33 2.85 9.67 -10.50
N ASP A 34 1.52 9.64 -10.51
CA ASP A 34 0.64 10.63 -11.14
C ASP A 34 0.06 11.63 -10.11
N GLU A 35 0.65 11.71 -8.92
CA GLU A 35 0.26 12.58 -7.80
C GLU A 35 -1.11 12.24 -7.20
N SER A 36 -1.78 11.17 -7.65
CA SER A 36 -2.98 10.68 -6.99
C SER A 36 -2.64 10.07 -5.62
N GLU A 37 -3.59 10.12 -4.70
CA GLU A 37 -3.38 9.68 -3.32
C GLU A 37 -4.43 8.66 -2.90
N ALA A 38 -4.01 7.66 -2.13
CA ALA A 38 -4.91 6.71 -1.49
C ALA A 38 -4.49 6.45 -0.04
N ARG A 39 -5.47 6.44 0.87
CA ARG A 39 -5.23 5.92 2.23
C ARG A 39 -4.98 4.42 2.16
N ALA A 40 -3.95 3.96 2.85
CA ALA A 40 -3.61 2.56 2.96
C ALA A 40 -3.54 2.14 4.43
N GLN A 41 -3.92 0.89 4.67
CA GLN A 41 -3.96 0.29 5.99
C GLN A 41 -3.40 -1.14 5.94
N VAL A 42 -2.43 -1.43 6.80
CA VAL A 42 -1.94 -2.79 7.03
C VAL A 42 -2.90 -3.51 7.98
N LEU A 43 -3.47 -4.60 7.50
CA LEU A 43 -4.39 -5.47 8.22
C LEU A 43 -3.76 -6.83 8.45
N ARG A 44 -4.43 -7.67 9.24
CA ARG A 44 -4.12 -9.09 9.37
C ARG A 44 -5.37 -9.93 9.10
N ASP A 45 -5.21 -11.01 8.37
CA ASP A 45 -6.29 -11.99 8.20
C ASP A 45 -6.49 -12.85 9.47
N HIS A 46 -7.45 -13.77 9.44
CA HIS A 46 -7.73 -14.68 10.57
C HIS A 46 -6.57 -15.61 10.92
N ALA A 47 -5.62 -15.83 10.01
CA ALA A 47 -4.40 -16.60 10.26
C ALA A 47 -3.23 -15.68 10.69
N GLY A 48 -3.49 -14.39 10.93
CA GLY A 48 -2.48 -13.40 11.31
C GLY A 48 -1.58 -12.91 10.16
N ARG A 49 -1.85 -13.33 8.92
CA ARG A 49 -1.05 -12.96 7.76
C ARG A 49 -1.31 -11.51 7.35
N PRO A 50 -0.28 -10.73 7.02
CA PRO A 50 -0.42 -9.33 6.66
C PRO A 50 -1.18 -9.16 5.33
N LEU A 51 -2.07 -8.19 5.31
CA LEU A 51 -2.80 -7.70 4.13
C LEU A 51 -2.60 -6.19 4.03
N LEU A 52 -2.69 -5.65 2.82
CA LEU A 52 -2.73 -4.21 2.61
C LEU A 52 -4.06 -3.83 1.99
N ARG A 53 -4.88 -3.07 2.73
CA ARG A 53 -6.06 -2.41 2.19
C ARG A 53 -5.66 -1.06 1.65
N VAL A 54 -6.08 -0.73 0.44
CA VAL A 54 -5.87 0.57 -0.18
C VAL A 54 -7.22 1.11 -0.61
N GLY A 55 -7.59 2.27 -0.06
CA GLY A 55 -8.83 2.95 -0.38
C GLY A 55 -8.93 3.33 -1.85
N GLY A 56 -10.14 3.65 -2.29
CA GLY A 56 -10.35 4.11 -3.66
C GLY A 56 -9.67 5.45 -3.93
N TYR A 57 -9.26 5.66 -5.17
CA TYR A 57 -8.63 6.89 -5.64
C TYR A 57 -8.97 7.14 -7.11
N MET A 58 -8.71 8.37 -7.57
CA MET A 58 -8.85 8.75 -8.96
C MET A 58 -7.48 9.15 -9.47
N THR A 59 -7.03 8.51 -10.55
CA THR A 59 -5.78 8.88 -11.23
C THR A 59 -5.89 10.25 -11.88
N ALA A 60 -4.76 10.84 -12.24
CA ALA A 60 -4.71 12.15 -12.91
C ALA A 60 -5.48 12.19 -14.24
N ASN A 61 -5.64 11.05 -14.92
CA ASN A 61 -6.43 10.93 -16.15
C ASN A 61 -7.93 10.68 -15.92
N GLY A 62 -8.41 10.72 -14.67
CA GLY A 62 -9.82 10.54 -14.32
C GLY A 62 -10.28 9.08 -14.20
N THR A 63 -9.37 8.11 -14.18
CA THR A 63 -9.74 6.70 -13.95
C THR A 63 -10.01 6.48 -12.48
N VAL A 64 -11.22 6.01 -12.16
CA VAL A 64 -11.59 5.66 -10.77
C VAL A 64 -11.15 4.23 -10.47
N ILE A 65 -10.31 4.10 -9.45
CA ILE A 65 -9.90 2.82 -8.88
C ILE A 65 -10.64 2.65 -7.57
N GLY A 66 -11.45 1.59 -7.49
CA GLY A 66 -12.13 1.22 -6.26
C GLY A 66 -11.15 0.76 -5.18
N GLU A 67 -11.62 0.73 -3.95
CA GLU A 67 -10.88 0.12 -2.84
C GLU A 67 -10.47 -1.32 -3.18
N ARG A 68 -9.25 -1.69 -2.81
CA ARG A 68 -8.70 -3.01 -3.08
C ARG A 68 -7.83 -3.50 -1.93
N VAL A 69 -7.97 -4.79 -1.63
CA VAL A 69 -7.12 -5.47 -0.64
C VAL A 69 -6.08 -6.31 -1.37
N TRP A 70 -4.85 -6.28 -0.89
CA TRP A 70 -3.70 -6.99 -1.44
C TRP A 70 -3.16 -7.95 -0.40
N THR A 71 -2.81 -9.16 -0.85
CA THR A 71 -1.98 -10.05 -0.03
C THR A 71 -0.57 -9.47 0.10
N VAL A 72 0.10 -9.71 1.23
CA VAL A 72 1.52 -9.36 1.41
C VAL A 72 2.33 -10.65 1.49
N ARG A 73 3.26 -10.82 0.56
CA ARG A 73 4.07 -12.04 0.41
C ARG A 73 5.34 -12.01 1.27
N GLU A 74 5.85 -10.83 1.56
CA GLU A 74 7.09 -10.63 2.30
C GLU A 74 7.01 -9.35 3.12
N VAL A 75 7.52 -9.40 4.36
CA VAL A 75 7.61 -8.27 5.28
C VAL A 75 9.02 -8.24 5.83
N VAL A 76 9.79 -7.22 5.50
CA VAL A 76 11.16 -7.04 6.00
C VAL A 76 11.26 -5.73 6.76
N ARG A 77 11.55 -5.81 8.05
CA ARG A 77 11.69 -4.62 8.90
C ARG A 77 13.11 -4.06 8.84
N HIS A 78 13.22 -2.75 8.67
CA HIS A 78 14.47 -2.00 8.69
C HIS A 78 14.28 -0.76 9.56
N GLY A 79 14.58 -0.87 10.87
CA GLY A 79 14.38 0.22 11.82
C GLY A 79 12.91 0.60 12.00
N ASP A 80 12.60 1.85 11.67
CA ASP A 80 11.28 2.50 11.67
C ASP A 80 10.48 2.24 10.38
N ARG A 81 11.06 1.49 9.42
CA ARG A 81 10.46 1.17 8.13
C ARG A 81 10.20 -0.32 7.98
N VAL A 82 9.21 -0.65 7.16
CA VAL A 82 8.88 -2.01 6.78
C VAL A 82 8.68 -2.10 5.28
N ARG A 83 9.44 -2.99 4.64
CA ARG A 83 9.29 -3.30 3.22
C ARG A 83 8.26 -4.40 3.05
N LEU A 84 7.17 -4.09 2.35
CA LEU A 84 6.07 -4.99 2.03
C LEU A 84 6.16 -5.39 0.56
N ARG A 85 6.28 -6.68 0.26
CA ARG A 85 6.13 -7.18 -1.12
C ARG A 85 4.68 -7.56 -1.37
N LEU A 86 4.03 -6.87 -2.29
CA LEU A 86 2.65 -7.15 -2.64
C LEU A 86 2.51 -8.48 -3.38
N GLY A 87 1.45 -9.21 -3.06
CA GLY A 87 0.99 -10.38 -3.77
C GLY A 87 -0.17 -10.05 -4.70
N SER A 88 -1.12 -10.96 -4.80
CA SER A 88 -2.32 -10.76 -5.59
C SER A 88 -3.30 -9.84 -4.87
N ALA A 89 -4.02 -9.03 -5.64
CA ALA A 89 -5.25 -8.40 -5.21
C ALA A 89 -6.29 -9.47 -4.87
N LEU A 90 -7.03 -9.25 -3.79
CA LEU A 90 -8.19 -10.06 -3.44
C LEU A 90 -9.41 -9.63 -4.28
N PRO A 91 -10.32 -10.56 -4.59
CA PRO A 91 -11.58 -10.25 -5.28
C PRO A 91 -12.47 -9.28 -4.51
#